data_AF-A0AAE2BJT6-F1
#
_entry.id   AF-A0AAE2BJT6-F1
#
_cell.length_a   1.000
_cell.length_b   1.000
_cell.length_c   1.000
_cell.angle_alpha   90.00
_cell.angle_beta   90.00
_cell.angle_gamma   90.00
#
_symmetry.space_group_name_H-M   'P 1'
#
loop_
_entity.id
_entity.type
_entity.pdbx_description
1 polymer ?
#
loop_
_entity_poly.entity_id
_entity_poly.type
_entity_poly.pdbx_seq_one_letter_code
_entity_poly.pdbx_strand_id
1 'polypeptide(L)'
;MARQPGENDISLQDFLDKRLPPPAEQILASDVVRIVGIALACLNPNPKLRPSMKEVSQEFLVQRPPKLARPLHTISMLELRK
;
A
#
# COMPACT_ATOMS: atom_id res chain seq x y z
N MET A 1 15.07 -24.17 13.96
CA MET A 1 14.51 -22.93 14.55
C MET A 1 14.20 -21.99 13.42
N ALA A 2 12.92 -21.77 13.09
CA ALA A 2 12.54 -20.82 12.05
C ALA A 2 12.72 -19.40 12.62
N ARG A 3 13.45 -18.54 11.90
CA ARG A 3 13.57 -17.11 12.25
C ARG A 3 12.17 -16.51 12.25
N GLN A 4 11.78 -15.87 13.35
CA GLN A 4 10.62 -14.99 13.34
C GLN A 4 10.95 -13.84 12.39
N PRO A 5 10.13 -13.54 11.37
CA PRO A 5 10.37 -12.38 10.52
C PRO A 5 10.33 -11.15 11.42
N GLY A 6 11.40 -10.35 11.39
CA GLY A 6 11.37 -9.04 12.05
C GLY A 6 10.26 -8.18 11.42
N GLU A 7 9.81 -7.12 12.09
CA GLU A 7 8.79 -6.21 11.55
C GLU A 7 9.16 -5.60 10.18
N ASN A 8 10.45 -5.65 9.81
CA ASN A 8 10.99 -5.22 8.52
C ASN A 8 10.93 -6.29 7.40
N ASP A 9 10.57 -7.53 7.72
CA ASP A 9 10.52 -8.66 6.76
C ASP A 9 9.12 -8.85 6.15
N ILE A 10 8.11 -8.12 6.63
CA ILE A 10 6.74 -8.29 6.13
C ILE A 10 6.50 -7.35 4.94
N SER A 11 6.40 -7.97 3.77
CA SER A 11 6.17 -7.28 2.51
C SER A 11 4.68 -6.97 2.32
N LEU A 12 4.37 -5.97 1.52
CA LEU A 12 3.00 -5.59 1.22
C LEU A 12 2.19 -6.75 0.59
N GLN A 13 2.84 -7.59 -0.22
CA GLN A 13 2.19 -8.76 -0.82
C GLN A 13 1.67 -9.76 0.23
N ASP A 14 2.26 -9.81 1.43
CA ASP A 14 1.89 -10.77 2.47
C ASP A 14 0.51 -10.45 3.07
N PHE A 15 0.04 -9.21 2.88
CA PHE A 15 -1.26 -8.72 3.32
C PHE A 15 -2.36 -8.80 2.26
N LEU A 16 -2.03 -9.18 1.02
CA LEU A 16 -3.03 -9.32 -0.03
C LEU A 16 -3.89 -10.56 0.20
N ASP A 17 -5.16 -10.47 -0.23
CA ASP A 17 -6.05 -11.62 -0.20
C ASP A 17 -5.53 -12.72 -1.14
N LYS A 18 -5.00 -13.79 -0.55
CA LYS A 18 -4.38 -14.92 -1.26
C LYS A 18 -5.36 -15.71 -2.13
N ARG A 19 -6.68 -15.46 -2.00
CA ARG A 19 -7.71 -16.06 -2.87
C ARG A 19 -7.81 -15.37 -4.22
N LEU A 20 -7.26 -14.16 -4.34
CA LEU A 20 -7.23 -13.41 -5.59
C LEU A 20 -5.98 -13.76 -6.42
N PRO A 21 -6.06 -13.69 -7.75
CA PRO A 21 -4.87 -13.83 -8.59
C PRO A 21 -3.86 -12.72 -8.26
N PRO A 22 -2.55 -13.00 -8.31
CA PRO A 22 -1.54 -11.97 -8.16
C PRO A 22 -1.76 -10.83 -9.17
N PRO A 23 -1.56 -9.55 -8.78
CA PRO A 23 -1.66 -8.44 -9.71
C PRO A 23 -0.59 -8.59 -10.81
N ALA A 24 -1.03 -9.02 -11.99
CA ALA A 24 -0.15 -9.33 -13.11
C ALA A 24 0.45 -8.07 -13.76
N GLU A 25 -0.22 -6.93 -13.62
CA GLU A 25 0.20 -5.66 -14.19
C GLU A 25 0.82 -4.74 -13.13
N GLN A 26 1.96 -4.12 -13.46
CA GLN A 26 2.61 -3.14 -12.59
C GLN A 26 1.71 -1.93 -12.29
N ILE A 27 0.74 -1.62 -13.15
CA ILE A 27 -0.25 -0.56 -12.93
C ILE A 27 -1.18 -0.94 -11.77
N LEU A 28 -1.68 -2.17 -11.74
CA LEU A 28 -2.49 -2.68 -10.63
C LEU A 28 -1.70 -2.68 -9.31
N ALA A 29 -0.41 -3.00 -9.38
CA ALA A 29 0.47 -2.94 -8.22
C ALA A 29 0.64 -1.50 -7.70
N SER A 30 0.74 -0.49 -8.59
CA SER A 30 0.73 0.92 -8.20
C SER A 30 -0.55 1.34 -7.49
N ASP A 31 -1.70 0.89 -7.99
CA ASP A 31 -3.00 1.18 -7.36
C ASP A 31 -3.08 0.58 -5.94
N VAL A 32 -2.59 -0.65 -5.74
CA VAL A 32 -2.53 -1.28 -4.41
C VAL A 32 -1.68 -0.43 -3.46
N VAL A 33 -0.48 -0.04 -3.86
CA VAL A 33 0.41 0.80 -3.03
C VAL A 33 -0.27 2.12 -2.66
N ARG A 34 -0.93 2.76 -3.64
CA ARG A 34 -1.66 4.01 -3.40
C ARG A 34 -2.81 3.83 -2.41
N ILE A 35 -3.64 2.82 -2.60
CA ILE A 35 -4.79 2.53 -1.72
C ILE A 35 -4.33 2.25 -0.29
N VAL A 36 -3.25 1.49 -0.13
CA VAL A 36 -2.69 1.21 1.19
C VAL A 36 -2.12 2.47 1.82
N GLY A 37 -1.44 3.33 1.07
CA GLY A 37 -0.98 4.63 1.54
C GLY A 37 -2.12 5.51 2.07
N ILE A 38 -3.23 5.60 1.31
CA ILE A 38 -4.43 6.33 1.73
C ILE A 38 -5.02 5.72 3.01
N ALA A 39 -5.17 4.40 3.07
CA ALA A 39 -5.70 3.71 4.24
C ALA A 39 -4.83 3.96 5.49
N LEU A 40 -3.50 3.94 5.35
CA LEU A 40 -2.57 4.25 6.44
C LEU A 40 -2.71 5.72 6.91
N ALA A 41 -2.84 6.67 5.99
CA ALA A 41 -3.09 8.08 6.33
C ALA A 41 -4.43 8.26 7.06
N CYS A 42 -5.48 7.57 6.63
CA CYS A 42 -6.78 7.55 7.32
C CYS A 42 -6.70 6.99 8.75
N LEU A 43 -5.80 6.03 8.97
CA LEU A 43 -5.56 5.39 10.28
C LEU A 43 -4.56 6.17 11.15
N ASN A 44 -4.11 7.35 10.74
CA ASN A 44 -3.11 8.11 11.50
C ASN A 44 -3.61 8.38 12.94
N PRO A 45 -2.80 8.09 13.99
CA PRO A 45 -3.20 8.36 15.37
C PRO A 45 -3.53 9.83 15.62
N ASN A 46 -2.85 10.76 14.93
CA ASN A 46 -3.14 12.18 15.00
C ASN A 46 -4.31 12.54 14.05
N PRO A 47 -5.48 12.96 14.58
CA PRO A 47 -6.63 13.28 13.75
C PRO A 47 -6.38 14.41 12.75
N LYS A 48 -5.44 15.33 13.02
CA LYS A 48 -5.11 16.45 12.12
C LYS A 48 -4.32 16.04 10.89
N LEU A 49 -3.71 14.86 10.90
CA LEU A 49 -2.97 14.30 9.76
C LEU A 49 -3.83 13.37 8.91
N ARG A 50 -5.06 13.05 9.34
CA ARG A 50 -5.97 12.22 8.56
C ARG A 50 -6.51 13.03 7.39
N PRO A 51 -6.59 12.46 6.18
CA PRO A 51 -7.20 13.13 5.05
C PRO A 51 -8.71 13.27 5.24
N SER A 52 -9.27 14.33 4.67
CA SER A 52 -10.70 14.48 4.46
C SER A 52 -11.19 13.52 3.37
N MET A 53 -12.49 13.19 3.39
CA MET A 53 -13.10 12.38 2.33
C MET A 53 -13.00 13.03 0.94
N LYS A 54 -12.85 14.36 0.87
CA LYS A 54 -12.61 15.08 -0.38
C LYS A 54 -11.21 14.78 -0.93
N GLU A 55 -10.18 14.79 -0.09
CA GLU A 55 -8.82 14.43 -0.50
C GLU A 55 -8.75 12.95 -0.90
N VAL A 56 -9.38 12.08 -0.10
CA VAL A 56 -9.50 10.65 -0.42
C VAL A 56 -10.14 10.45 -1.79
N SER A 57 -11.30 11.07 -2.06
CA SER A 57 -11.97 10.89 -3.35
C SER A 57 -11.15 11.43 -4.52
N GLN A 58 -10.43 12.53 -4.35
CA GLN A 58 -9.53 13.08 -5.37
C GLN A 58 -8.40 12.11 -5.74
N GLU A 59 -7.83 11.40 -4.76
CA GLU A 59 -6.81 10.37 -5.03
C GLU A 59 -7.34 9.24 -5.94
N PHE A 60 -8.60 8.85 -5.79
CA PHE A 60 -9.22 7.83 -6.64
C PHE A 60 -9.56 8.33 -8.05
N LEU A 61 -9.72 9.64 -8.25
CA LEU A 61 -10.00 10.23 -9.56
C LEU A 61 -8.76 10.28 -10.46
N VAL A 62 -7.55 10.16 -9.89
CA VAL A 62 -6.31 10.11 -10.68
C VAL A 62 -6.28 8.80 -11.46
N GLN A 63 -6.53 8.93 -12.78
CA GLN A 63 -6.48 7.81 -13.72
C GLN A 63 -5.02 7.48 -14.05
N ARG A 64 -4.63 6.22 -13.82
CA ARG A 64 -3.30 5.65 -14.09
C ARG A 64 -2.17 6.26 -13.25
N PRO A 65 -1.97 5.79 -12.02
CA PRO A 65 -0.77 6.16 -11.27
C PRO A 65 0.51 5.76 -12.04
N PRO A 66 1.64 6.45 -11.78
CA PRO A 66 2.93 6.06 -12.34
C PRO A 66 3.21 4.58 -12.06
N LYS A 67 3.80 3.89 -13.03
CA LYS A 67 4.21 2.49 -12.85
C LYS A 67 5.20 2.39 -11.69
N LEU A 68 5.04 1.39 -10.84
CA LEU A 68 6.01 1.12 -9.79
C LEU A 68 7.41 0.87 -10.37
N ALA A 69 8.41 1.51 -9.80
CA ALA A 69 9.81 1.34 -10.19
C ALA A 69 10.38 -0.03 -9.77
N ARG A 70 9.75 -0.70 -8.80
CA ARG A 70 10.18 -2.00 -8.26
C ARG A 70 8.98 -2.93 -7.99
N PRO A 71 9.18 -4.25 -7.96
CA PRO A 71 8.10 -5.20 -7.72
C PRO A 71 7.41 -5.03 -6.36
N LEU A 72 6.12 -5.36 -6.29
CA LEU A 72 5.30 -5.21 -5.07
C LEU A 72 5.87 -5.95 -3.85
N HIS A 73 6.47 -7.12 -4.07
CA HIS A 73 7.07 -7.93 -3.01
C HIS A 73 8.29 -7.30 -2.34
N THR A 74 8.89 -6.29 -2.97
CA THR A 74 10.04 -5.55 -2.43
C THR A 74 9.64 -4.33 -1.60
N ILE A 75 8.34 -4.02 -1.55
CA ILE A 75 7.79 -2.89 -0.78
C ILE A 75 7.35 -3.42 0.57
N SER A 76 7.95 -2.92 1.63
CA SER A 76 7.55 -3.23 3.00
C SER A 76 6.41 -2.33 3.48
N MET A 77 5.61 -2.81 4.44
CA MET A 77 4.59 -1.98 5.08
C MET A 77 5.18 -0.78 5.84
N LEU A 78 6.40 -0.92 6.35
CA LEU A 78 7.09 0.14 7.08
C LEU A 78 7.46 1.31 6.16
N GLU A 79 7.89 1.04 4.93
CA GLU A 79 8.18 2.09 3.93
C GLU A 79 6.94 2.93 3.57
N LEU A 80 5.74 2.38 3.71
CA LEU A 80 4.48 3.05 3.43
C LEU A 80 3.91 3.83 4.63
N ARG A 81 4.46 3.63 5.84
CA ARG A 81 3.98 4.24 7.09
C ARG A 81 4.58 5.63 7.41
N LYS A 82 5.21 6.28 6.43
CA LYS A 82 5.85 7.58 6.61
C LYS A 82 4.89 8.68 7.07
#